data_AF-A0A2T5TY20-F1
#
_entry.id   AF-A0A2T5TY20-F1
#
_cell.length_a   1.000
_cell.length_b   1.000
_cell.length_c   1.000
_cell.angle_alpha   90.00
_cell.angle_beta   90.00
_cell.angle_gamma   90.00
#
_symmetry.space_group_name_H-M   'P 1'
#
loop_
_entity.id
_entity.type
_entity.pdbx_description
1 polymer ?
#
loop_
_entity_poly.entity_id
_entity_poly.type
_entity_poly.pdbx_seq_one_letter_code
_entity_poly.pdbx_strand_id
1 'polypeptide(L)'
;MKAAFWRFAHQHYQSRAPLLLVDAAAFTWFAFFALIYGAALLAGWSPGFIEVLVGLLLVGGPLIVGMLHRRIRIEAAKAPDALYRKRLLTSR
;
A
#
# COMPACT_ATOMS: atom_id res chain seq x y z
N MET A 1 9.45 7.27 11.53
CA MET A 1 8.33 6.88 10.65
C MET A 1 7.54 5.66 11.14
N LYS A 2 8.19 4.58 11.61
CA LYS A 2 7.52 3.33 12.02
C LYS A 2 6.48 3.52 13.14
N ALA A 3 6.76 4.38 14.13
CA ALA A 3 5.83 4.70 15.23
C ALA A 3 4.53 5.37 14.75
N ALA A 4 4.65 6.37 13.87
CA ALA A 4 3.50 7.08 13.30
C ALA A 4 2.60 6.15 12.46
N PHE A 5 3.20 5.26 11.68
CA PHE A 5 2.49 4.24 10.90
C PHE A 5 1.66 3.32 11.79
N TRP A 6 2.23 2.73 12.85
CA TRP A 6 1.49 1.83 13.73
C TRP A 6 0.46 2.55 14.60
N ARG A 7 0.69 3.83 14.92
CA ARG A 7 -0.32 4.68 15.57
C ARG A 7 -1.54 4.88 14.67
N PHE A 8 -1.32 5.23 13.39
CA PHE A 8 -2.39 5.32 12.40
C PHE A 8 -3.10 3.97 12.20
N ALA A 9 -2.34 2.88 12.02
CA ALA A 9 -2.90 1.55 11.82
C ALA A 9 -3.82 1.14 12.97
N HIS A 10 -3.39 1.34 14.22
CA HIS A 10 -4.23 1.05 15.38
C HIS A 10 -5.47 1.95 15.42
N GLN A 11 -5.33 3.27 15.27
CA GLN A 11 -6.48 4.19 15.32
C GLN A 11 -7.53 3.90 14.24
N HIS A 12 -7.10 3.55 13.03
CA HIS A 12 -7.98 3.33 11.89
C HIS A 12 -8.59 1.91 11.85
N TYR A 13 -7.83 0.89 12.25
CA TYR A 13 -8.22 -0.52 12.15
C TYR A 13 -8.57 -1.19 13.50
N GLN A 14 -8.62 -0.45 14.60
CA GLN A 14 -9.12 -1.00 15.87
C GLN A 14 -10.62 -1.34 15.80
N SER A 15 -11.41 -0.54 15.08
CA SER A 15 -12.85 -0.75 14.90
C SER A 15 -13.23 -1.29 13.52
N ARG A 16 -12.27 -1.42 12.60
CA ARG A 16 -12.49 -1.83 11.22
C ARG A 16 -11.57 -2.98 10.86
N ALA A 17 -12.13 -4.08 10.35
CA ALA A 17 -11.34 -5.19 9.86
C ALA A 17 -10.58 -4.79 8.57
N PRO A 18 -9.26 -4.99 8.48
CA PRO A 18 -8.51 -4.78 7.26
C PRO A 18 -8.88 -5.84 6.21
N LEU A 19 -9.72 -5.46 5.24
CA LEU A 19 -10.30 -6.37 4.26
C LEU A 19 -9.30 -6.79 3.18
N LEU A 20 -9.26 -8.08 2.84
CA LEU A 20 -8.44 -8.61 1.76
C LEU A 20 -8.79 -7.99 0.39
N LEU A 21 -10.03 -7.55 0.21
CA LEU A 21 -10.48 -6.89 -1.02
C LEU A 21 -9.70 -5.60 -1.32
N VAL A 22 -9.28 -4.87 -0.28
CA VAL A 22 -8.48 -3.64 -0.44
C VAL A 22 -7.07 -3.97 -0.97
N ASP A 23 -6.46 -5.06 -0.49
CA ASP A 23 -5.19 -5.56 -1.04
C ASP A 23 -5.37 -5.91 -2.52
N ALA A 24 -6.42 -6.68 -2.83
CA ALA A 24 -6.69 -7.15 -4.19
C ALA A 24 -6.92 -5.99 -5.16
N ALA A 25 -7.70 -4.98 -4.76
CA ALA A 25 -7.95 -3.79 -5.56
C ALA A 25 -6.65 -3.00 -5.81
N ALA A 26 -5.84 -2.77 -4.78
CA ALA A 26 -4.58 -2.04 -4.90
C ALA A 26 -3.57 -2.76 -5.81
N PHE A 27 -3.42 -4.08 -5.67
CA PHE A 27 -2.51 -4.86 -6.53
C PHE A 27 -3.02 -4.99 -7.96
N THR A 28 -4.33 -5.10 -8.16
CA THR A 28 -4.93 -5.12 -9.50
C THR A 28 -4.69 -3.78 -10.20
N TRP A 29 -4.89 -2.67 -9.49
CA TRP A 29 -4.58 -1.33 -9.99
C TRP A 29 -3.10 -1.21 -10.37
N PHE A 30 -2.19 -1.58 -9.47
CA PHE A 30 -0.75 -1.59 -9.75
C PHE A 30 -0.41 -2.40 -11.01
N ALA A 31 -0.92 -3.63 -11.11
CA ALA A 31 -0.66 -4.51 -12.24
C ALA A 31 -1.16 -3.93 -13.56
N PHE A 32 -2.38 -3.35 -13.56
CA PHE A 32 -2.96 -2.71 -14.73
C PHE A 32 -2.07 -1.58 -15.27
N PHE A 33 -1.70 -0.63 -14.41
CA PHE A 33 -0.87 0.51 -14.83
C PHE A 33 0.55 0.10 -15.19
N ALA A 34 1.14 -0.85 -14.46
CA ALA A 34 2.46 -1.38 -14.81
C ALA A 34 2.47 -2.03 -16.20
N LEU A 35 1.42 -2.78 -16.54
CA LEU A 35 1.26 -3.39 -17.86
C LEU A 35 1.08 -2.34 -18.95
N ILE A 36 0.18 -1.36 -18.76
CA ILE A 36 -0.11 -0.32 -19.76
C ILE A 36 1.14 0.52 -20.03
N TYR A 37 1.76 1.07 -18.98
CA TYR A 37 2.96 1.91 -19.11
C TYR A 37 4.14 1.10 -19.65
N GLY A 38 4.32 -0.14 -19.18
CA GLY A 38 5.37 -1.03 -19.68
C GLY A 38 5.20 -1.34 -21.16
N ALA A 39 3.99 -1.66 -21.62
CA ALA A 39 3.71 -1.92 -23.03
C ALA A 39 3.93 -0.68 -23.90
N ALA A 40 3.52 0.51 -23.43
CA ALA A 40 3.75 1.75 -24.15
C ALA A 40 5.25 2.05 -24.33
N LEU A 41 6.06 1.88 -23.27
CA LEU A 41 7.52 2.01 -23.34
C LEU A 41 8.13 1.02 -24.34
N LEU A 42 7.69 -0.25 -24.33
CA LEU A 42 8.14 -1.26 -25.28
C LEU A 42 7.72 -0.95 -26.73
N ALA A 43 6.62 -0.22 -26.92
CA ALA A 43 6.15 0.25 -28.22
C ALA A 43 6.89 1.52 -28.70
N GLY A 44 7.91 2.00 -27.97
CA GLY A 44 8.71 3.16 -28.35
C GLY A 44 8.16 4.51 -27.87
N TRP A 45 7.19 4.51 -26.95
CA TRP A 45 6.78 5.74 -26.28
C TRP A 45 7.94 6.28 -25.43
N SER A 46 8.28 7.56 -25.62
CA SER A 46 9.32 8.27 -24.89
C SER A 46 8.68 9.34 -24.00
N PRO A 47 8.32 8.99 -22.74
CA PRO A 47 7.58 9.90 -21.89
C PRO A 47 8.42 11.09 -21.45
N GLY A 48 7.80 12.26 -21.43
CA GLY A 48 8.38 13.46 -20.83
C GLY A 48 8.47 13.36 -19.30
N PHE A 49 9.14 14.32 -18.67
CA PHE A 49 9.35 14.32 -17.21
C PHE A 49 8.04 14.24 -16.40
N ILE A 50 7.01 15.00 -16.80
CA ILE A 50 5.71 14.99 -16.12
C ILE A 50 5.01 13.64 -16.28
N GLU A 51 5.08 13.04 -17.46
CA GLU A 51 4.46 11.73 -17.73
C GLU A 51 5.13 10.61 -16.94
N VAL A 52 6.45 10.68 -16.77
CA VAL A 52 7.21 9.80 -15.87
C VAL A 52 6.75 9.96 -14.43
N LEU A 53 6.62 11.20 -13.92
CA LEU A 53 6.14 11.44 -12.56
C LEU A 53 4.71 10.90 -12.35
N VAL A 54 3.81 11.11 -13.31
CA VAL A 54 2.45 10.59 -13.27
C VAL A 54 2.45 9.07 -13.29
N GLY A 55 3.25 8.46 -14.18
CA GLY A 55 3.39 7.01 -14.24
C GLY A 55 3.91 6.41 -12.93
N LEU A 56 4.94 7.03 -12.33
CA LEU A 56 5.47 6.61 -11.03
C LEU A 56 4.43 6.74 -9.92
N LEU A 57 3.59 7.77 -9.93
CA LEU A 57 2.52 7.93 -8.95
C LEU A 57 1.42 6.87 -9.13
N LEU A 58 1.00 6.63 -10.38
CA LEU A 58 -0.07 5.69 -10.73
C LEU A 58 0.32 4.23 -10.56
N VAL A 59 1.61 3.90 -10.71
CA VAL A 59 2.16 2.56 -10.47
C VAL A 59 2.59 2.42 -9.01
N GLY A 60 3.46 3.31 -8.54
CA GLY A 60 4.07 3.23 -7.22
C GLY A 60 3.10 3.49 -6.06
N GLY A 61 2.15 4.40 -6.23
CA GLY A 61 1.16 4.73 -5.19
C GLY A 61 0.35 3.51 -4.75
N PRO A 62 -0.38 2.84 -5.67
CA PRO A 62 -1.14 1.64 -5.36
C PRO A 62 -0.28 0.51 -4.79
N LEU A 63 0.94 0.33 -5.30
CA LEU A 63 1.87 -0.66 -4.77
C LEU A 63 2.22 -0.40 -3.30
N ILE A 64 2.62 0.83 -2.97
CA ILE A 64 2.96 1.23 -1.60
C ILE A 64 1.74 1.07 -0.69
N VAL A 65 0.57 1.56 -1.11
CA VAL A 65 -0.68 1.45 -0.34
C VAL A 65 -1.03 -0.02 -0.09
N GLY A 66 -1.01 -0.87 -1.12
CA GLY A 66 -1.30 -2.30 -1.01
C GLY A 66 -0.32 -3.03 -0.08
N MET A 67 0.98 -2.72 -0.16
CA MET A 67 1.99 -3.29 0.73
C MET A 67 1.79 -2.86 2.20
N LEU A 68 1.49 -1.59 2.45
CA LEU A 68 1.24 -1.07 3.79
C LEU A 68 -0.06 -1.66 4.37
N HIS A 69 -1.13 -1.70 3.59
CA HIS A 69 -2.40 -2.30 3.99
C HIS A 69 -2.22 -3.80 4.32
N ARG A 70 -1.54 -4.55 3.45
CA ARG A 70 -1.22 -5.97 3.67
C ARG A 70 -0.44 -6.19 4.96
N ARG A 71 0.53 -5.32 5.28
CA ARG A 71 1.28 -5.38 6.55
C ARG A 71 0.36 -5.21 7.76
N ILE A 72 -0.60 -4.28 7.70
CA ILE A 72 -1.58 -4.07 8.78
C ILE A 72 -2.46 -5.32 8.92
N ARG A 73 -2.98 -5.85 7.81
CA ARG A 73 -3.83 -7.05 7.82
C ARG A 73 -3.14 -8.27 8.43
N ILE A 74 -1.90 -8.54 8.01
CA ILE A 74 -1.12 -9.67 8.54
C ILE A 74 -0.86 -9.49 10.04
N GLU A 75 -0.57 -8.28 10.50
CA GLU A 75 -0.35 -8.03 11.93
C GLU A 75 -1.66 -8.16 12.73
N ALA A 76 -2.77 -7.61 12.23
CA ALA A 76 -4.08 -7.68 12.87
C ALA A 76 -4.60 -9.13 12.99
N ALA A 77 -4.25 -10.01 12.05
CA ALA A 77 -4.64 -11.41 12.08
C ALA A 77 -3.96 -12.24 13.18
N LYS A 78 -2.91 -11.72 13.84
CA LYS A 78 -2.15 -12.47 14.86
C LYS A 78 -2.91 -12.62 16.17
N ALA A 79 -3.62 -11.58 16.60
CA ALA A 79 -4.39 -11.55 17.85
C ALA A 79 -5.29 -10.30 17.89
N PRO A 80 -6.39 -10.30 18.68
CA PRO A 80 -7.33 -9.18 18.78
C PRO A 80 -6.69 -7.83 19.15
N ASP A 81 -5.61 -7.86 19.94
CA ASP A 81 -4.88 -6.70 20.44
C ASP A 81 -3.51 -6.51 19.76
N ALA A 82 -3.22 -7.25 18.68
CA ALA A 82 -1.90 -7.25 18.04
C ALA A 82 -1.46 -5.86 17.57
N LEU A 83 -2.38 -5.07 16.99
CA LEU A 83 -2.08 -3.70 16.55
C LEU A 83 -1.76 -2.76 17.73
N TYR A 84 -2.46 -2.93 18.86
CA TYR A 84 -2.20 -2.15 20.08
C TYR A 84 -0.83 -2.48 20.65
N ARG A 85 -0.51 -3.77 20.78
CA ARG A 85 0.82 -4.24 21.21
C ARG A 85 1.92 -3.72 20.28
N LYS A 86 1.70 -3.75 18.96
CA LYS A 86 2.67 -3.26 17.97
C LYS A 86 2.93 -1.75 18.10
N ARG A 87 1.88 -0.97 18.34
CA ARG A 87 2.00 0.47 18.63
C ARG A 87 2.87 0.71 19.87
N LEU A 88 2.62 0.02 20.98
CA LEU A 88 3.39 0.18 22.22
C LEU A 88 4.87 -0.17 22.03
N LEU A 89 5.15 -1.29 21.36
CA LEU A 89 6.52 -1.74 21.11
C LEU A 89 7.32 -0.81 20.18
N THR A 90 6.65 -0.05 19.32
CA THR A 90 7.32 0.86 18.37
C THR A 90 7.33 2.32 18.85
N SER A 91 6.71 2.61 20.00
CA SER A 91 6.67 3.96 20.60
C SER A 91 7.64 4.12 21.76
N ARG A 92 8.34 3.05 22.14
CA ARG A 92 9.56 3.08 22.97
C ARG A 92 10.77 3.29 22.07
#